data_AF-A0A015JN19-F1
#
_entry.id   AF-A0A015JN19-F1
#
_cell.length_a   1.000
_cell.length_b   1.000
_cell.length_c   1.000
_cell.angle_alpha   90.00
_cell.angle_beta   90.00
_cell.angle_gamma   90.00
#
_symmetry.space_group_name_H-M   'P 1'
#
loop_
_entity.id
_entity.type
_entity.pdbx_description
1 polymer ?
#
loop_
_entity_poly.entity_id
_entity_poly.type
_entity_poly.pdbx_seq_one_letter_code
_entity_poly.pdbx_strand_id
1 'polypeptide(L)'
;MDKKRKIKLSYNVCKICNRICYTRHFQQDFKNWTSGNNDIDNFIQYTQLSAHNDVKKALEWIPYDRFHNIKYVEKDRYQANWNDGNIIDWDSKNKNWKREGQNIIVILKKLNTEDITLEFMNEIAIAYGITQNPETKDYMRVLSKKCKKCEYICFSIYFQQNFNNWTSCNEGVDKFIQNIQLSTHDNLKEALEWIPYDKFYNIKYIAENEYYEANWIDGNLYYWNENIQNWIRKNQNMIVMLKKLNNTNDITLEFVDEIVIAYGITQIPETKDYMMVLNEKCKKCNNICYSIHFQQNFNNWTSGNNDIDNFIQYTQLSAHNDVKKALEWIPYDQFYSIEYIEKDRYQASWNDGNIIDWDSKNKNWKREGKNMIVILKKLNNTKDITLGFANETAIAYGITQIPETKDYMKVLSKKCKKCDYICSSIYFQQNFNNWTSGNEGVDKFIQDIQLSTHDNLKNALEWISYDKFYDITYFVNDRYQANWIEGNIINWNESIQNWTRDQNTIVILKKLNNTKDITLEFVNEIAIAYGITQNPETKDYMMVLNEKCKKCNDKCYSIHFTHNFNNWTSGNEDVDKFIQDTQLSAHNDVKKALEWITYDKFYNINYIAANEYKANWIELDKK
;
A
#
# COMPACT_ATOMS: atom_id res chain seq x y z
N MET A 1 -21.33 -67.07 -26.29
CA MET A 1 -21.76 -66.81 -24.90
C MET A 1 -20.54 -66.81 -24.00
N ASP A 2 -20.47 -65.80 -23.13
CA ASP A 2 -19.27 -65.08 -22.72
C ASP A 2 -18.25 -65.80 -21.82
N LYS A 3 -16.98 -65.59 -22.16
CA LYS A 3 -15.82 -65.70 -21.27
C LYS A 3 -15.89 -64.59 -20.22
N LYS A 4 -16.24 -64.93 -18.97
CA LYS A 4 -16.01 -64.05 -17.81
C LYS A 4 -14.49 -63.82 -17.64
N ARG A 5 -14.02 -62.66 -18.14
CA ARG A 5 -12.72 -62.06 -17.79
C ARG A 5 -12.68 -61.89 -16.27
N LYS A 6 -11.83 -62.67 -15.60
CA LYS A 6 -11.34 -62.32 -14.25
C LYS A 6 -10.55 -61.01 -14.39
N ILE A 7 -11.13 -59.90 -13.93
CA ILE A 7 -10.41 -58.64 -13.76
C ILE A 7 -9.41 -58.86 -12.63
N LYS A 8 -8.14 -59.03 -12.99
CA LYS A 8 -7.00 -59.02 -12.07
C LYS A 8 -6.79 -57.55 -11.69
N LEU A 9 -7.41 -57.08 -10.61
CA LEU A 9 -7.13 -55.74 -10.06
C LEU A 9 -5.62 -55.65 -9.77
N SER A 10 -4.93 -54.77 -10.49
CA SER A 10 -3.47 -54.68 -10.45
C SER A 10 -3.01 -54.09 -9.12
N TYR A 11 -2.27 -54.87 -8.33
CA TYR A 11 -1.57 -54.46 -7.11
C TYR A 11 -0.57 -53.29 -7.28
N ASN A 12 -0.37 -52.81 -8.51
CA ASN A 12 0.65 -51.81 -8.87
C ASN A 12 0.13 -50.37 -8.89
N VAL A 13 -1.17 -50.14 -8.71
CA VAL A 13 -1.75 -48.78 -8.76
C VAL A 13 -1.66 -48.15 -7.37
N CYS A 14 -1.11 -46.93 -7.28
CA CYS A 14 -1.13 -46.15 -6.06
C CYS A 14 -2.55 -45.67 -5.75
N LYS A 15 -3.04 -45.91 -4.54
CA LYS A 15 -4.40 -45.51 -4.12
C LYS A 15 -4.60 -43.99 -4.18
N ILE A 16 -3.56 -43.22 -3.88
CA ILE A 16 -3.60 -41.75 -3.86
C ILE A 16 -3.56 -41.19 -5.27
N CYS A 17 -2.68 -41.70 -6.13
CA CYS A 17 -2.49 -41.13 -7.48
C CYS A 17 -3.36 -41.77 -8.56
N ASN A 18 -4.05 -42.88 -8.24
CA ASN A 18 -4.78 -43.74 -9.19
C ASN A 18 -3.97 -44.15 -10.44
N ARG A 19 -2.63 -44.20 -10.31
CA ARG A 19 -1.67 -44.64 -11.33
C ARG A 19 -0.43 -45.27 -10.67
N ILE A 20 0.46 -45.88 -11.46
CA ILE A 20 1.80 -46.25 -10.97
C ILE A 20 2.57 -44.95 -10.71
N CYS A 21 3.21 -44.83 -9.54
CA CYS A 21 3.93 -43.63 -9.11
C CYS A 21 5.22 -44.04 -8.39
N TYR A 22 6.15 -43.12 -8.12
CA TYR A 22 7.48 -43.45 -7.58
C TYR A 22 7.42 -44.20 -6.25
N THR A 23 6.49 -43.83 -5.36
CA THR A 23 6.21 -44.58 -4.12
C THR A 23 6.09 -46.09 -4.32
N ARG A 24 5.47 -46.56 -5.41
CA ARG A 24 5.33 -48.00 -5.69
C ARG A 24 6.64 -48.65 -6.08
N HIS A 25 7.49 -47.93 -6.81
CA HIS A 25 8.83 -48.39 -7.15
C HIS A 25 9.70 -48.47 -5.89
N PHE A 26 9.67 -47.44 -5.02
CA PHE A 26 10.38 -47.48 -3.74
C PHE A 26 9.94 -48.66 -2.84
N GLN A 27 8.62 -48.92 -2.74
CA GLN A 27 8.10 -50.04 -1.96
C GLN A 27 8.63 -51.41 -2.40
N GLN A 28 8.95 -51.56 -3.69
CA GLN A 28 9.54 -52.81 -4.21
C GLN A 28 11.01 -52.95 -3.81
N ASP A 29 11.70 -51.84 -3.58
CA ASP A 29 13.14 -51.75 -3.31
C ASP A 29 13.49 -51.50 -1.84
N PHE A 30 12.54 -51.45 -0.90
CA PHE A 30 12.83 -51.14 0.52
C PHE A 30 13.92 -51.99 1.15
N LYS A 31 14.07 -53.25 0.73
CA LYS A 31 15.13 -54.16 1.20
C LYS A 31 16.54 -53.69 0.83
N ASN A 32 16.67 -52.84 -0.19
CA ASN A 32 17.94 -52.31 -0.68
C ASN A 32 18.35 -51.00 0.02
N TRP A 33 17.46 -50.40 0.83
CA TRP A 33 17.66 -49.11 1.49
C TRP A 33 17.78 -49.25 3.01
N THR A 34 18.61 -50.18 3.49
CA THR A 34 18.79 -50.44 4.92
C THR A 34 20.15 -49.98 5.43
N SER A 35 20.12 -49.28 6.55
CA SER A 35 21.24 -48.76 7.30
C SER A 35 21.67 -49.64 8.48
N GLY A 36 20.88 -50.67 8.78
CA GLY A 36 21.00 -51.46 10.01
C GLY A 36 20.44 -50.76 11.27
N ASN A 37 19.93 -49.53 11.15
CA ASN A 37 19.21 -48.83 12.21
C ASN A 37 17.73 -48.64 11.81
N ASN A 38 16.82 -49.20 12.61
CA ASN A 38 15.39 -49.19 12.31
C ASN A 38 14.80 -47.79 12.24
N ASP A 39 15.26 -46.84 13.07
CA ASP A 39 14.71 -45.48 13.10
C ASP A 39 15.10 -44.71 11.84
N ILE A 40 16.34 -44.86 11.39
CA ILE A 40 16.82 -44.28 10.12
C ILE A 40 16.11 -44.92 8.93
N ASP A 41 15.99 -46.26 8.93
CA ASP A 41 15.34 -46.99 7.84
C ASP A 41 13.86 -46.60 7.73
N ASN A 42 13.16 -46.50 8.87
CA ASN A 42 11.77 -46.04 8.94
C ASN A 42 11.65 -44.59 8.44
N PHE A 43 12.57 -43.71 8.81
CA PHE A 43 12.58 -42.33 8.34
C PHE A 43 12.80 -42.22 6.83
N ILE A 44 13.79 -42.94 6.29
CA ILE A 44 14.05 -43.01 4.84
C ILE A 44 12.81 -43.53 4.11
N GLN A 45 12.23 -44.65 4.56
CA GLN A 45 11.02 -45.22 3.96
C GLN A 45 9.83 -44.24 4.04
N TYR A 46 9.67 -43.52 5.15
CA TYR A 46 8.64 -42.49 5.28
C TYR A 46 8.76 -41.40 4.20
N THR A 47 9.98 -40.89 3.95
CA THR A 47 10.20 -39.90 2.89
C THR A 47 9.92 -40.48 1.49
N GLN A 48 10.34 -41.71 1.23
CA GLN A 48 10.11 -42.43 -0.03
C GLN A 48 8.62 -42.70 -0.27
N LEU A 49 7.86 -43.03 0.78
CA LEU A 49 6.41 -43.24 0.69
C LEU A 49 5.67 -41.95 0.31
N SER A 50 6.18 -40.81 0.76
CA SER A 50 5.62 -39.48 0.49
C SER A 50 5.95 -38.96 -0.92
N ALA A 51 6.95 -39.53 -1.59
CA ALA A 51 7.47 -39.11 -2.90
C ALA A 51 6.61 -39.61 -4.08
N HIS A 52 5.31 -39.31 -4.10
CA HIS A 52 4.39 -39.85 -5.11
C HIS A 52 4.75 -39.50 -6.56
N ASN A 53 4.77 -38.20 -6.87
CA ASN A 53 5.00 -37.66 -8.21
C ASN A 53 6.30 -36.86 -8.30
N ASP A 54 7.05 -36.77 -7.20
CA ASP A 54 8.26 -35.97 -7.08
C ASP A 54 9.29 -36.78 -6.32
N VAL A 55 10.24 -37.35 -7.07
CA VAL A 55 11.28 -38.22 -6.52
C VAL A 55 12.31 -37.44 -5.70
N LYS A 56 12.42 -36.11 -5.89
CA LYS A 56 13.34 -35.25 -5.12
C LYS A 56 13.00 -35.21 -3.63
N LYS A 57 11.80 -35.64 -3.24
CA LYS A 57 11.36 -35.74 -1.84
C LYS A 57 11.83 -37.00 -1.12
N ALA A 58 12.29 -38.00 -1.86
CA ALA A 58 12.76 -39.26 -1.31
C ALA A 58 14.21 -39.15 -0.88
N LEU A 59 14.51 -39.58 0.35
CA LEU A 59 15.88 -39.79 0.80
C LEU A 59 16.38 -41.17 0.39
N GLU A 60 17.69 -41.25 0.16
CA GLU A 60 18.41 -42.47 -0.16
C GLU A 60 19.24 -42.93 1.05
N TRP A 61 19.29 -44.24 1.29
CA TRP A 61 20.44 -44.80 1.99
C TRP A 61 21.60 -44.91 1.00
N ILE A 62 22.70 -44.21 1.27
CA ILE A 62 23.84 -44.13 0.36
C ILE A 62 25.01 -44.89 0.98
N PRO A 63 25.44 -46.03 0.41
CA PRO A 63 26.61 -46.76 0.89
C PRO A 63 27.86 -45.86 0.90
N TYR A 64 28.63 -45.91 1.98
CA TYR A 64 29.73 -44.96 2.20
C TYR A 64 30.87 -45.09 1.17
N ASP A 65 31.05 -46.30 0.62
CA ASP A 65 32.03 -46.60 -0.44
C ASP A 65 31.69 -45.94 -1.79
N ARG A 66 30.51 -45.33 -1.93
CA ARG A 66 30.14 -44.50 -3.09
C ARG A 66 30.74 -43.10 -3.04
N PHE A 67 31.39 -42.72 -1.93
CA PHE A 67 32.08 -41.44 -1.76
C PHE A 67 33.60 -41.58 -1.91
N HIS A 68 34.22 -40.64 -2.60
CA HIS A 68 35.67 -40.55 -2.72
C HIS A 68 36.15 -39.10 -2.61
N ASN A 69 37.46 -38.89 -2.52
CA ASN A 69 38.06 -37.57 -2.29
C ASN A 69 37.45 -36.84 -1.08
N ILE A 70 37.19 -37.57 0.00
CA ILE A 70 36.58 -37.04 1.22
C ILE A 70 37.59 -36.10 1.90
N LYS A 71 37.21 -34.84 2.07
CA LYS A 71 38.02 -33.79 2.69
C LYS A 71 37.29 -33.26 3.91
N TYR A 72 37.97 -33.20 5.04
CA TYR A 72 37.48 -32.51 6.22
C TYR A 72 37.31 -31.02 5.92
N VAL A 73 36.19 -30.43 6.34
CA VAL A 73 35.93 -28.99 6.22
C VAL A 73 36.06 -28.35 7.60
N GLU A 74 35.15 -28.67 8.52
CA GLU A 74 35.14 -28.23 9.93
C GLU A 74 34.05 -28.99 10.72
N LYS A 75 34.12 -29.03 12.06
CA LYS A 75 33.05 -29.51 12.97
C LYS A 75 32.13 -30.60 12.39
N ASP A 76 32.66 -31.82 12.23
CA ASP A 76 31.92 -33.00 11.75
C ASP A 76 31.27 -32.85 10.36
N ARG A 77 31.83 -31.96 9.53
CA ARG A 77 31.43 -31.70 8.15
C ARG A 77 32.57 -32.04 7.19
N TYR A 78 32.24 -32.78 6.15
CA TYR A 78 33.18 -33.23 5.12
C TYR A 78 32.63 -32.88 3.74
N GLN A 79 33.51 -32.63 2.79
CA GLN A 79 33.17 -32.54 1.38
C GLN A 79 33.62 -33.82 0.67
N ALA A 80 32.77 -34.42 -0.15
CA ALA A 80 33.09 -35.64 -0.87
C ALA A 80 32.57 -35.60 -2.31
N ASN A 81 33.16 -36.39 -3.20
CA ASN A 81 32.62 -36.68 -4.51
C ASN A 81 31.72 -37.91 -4.41
N TRP A 82 30.50 -37.84 -4.91
CA TRP A 82 29.54 -38.94 -4.93
C TRP A 82 29.41 -39.53 -6.34
N ASN A 83 29.74 -40.82 -6.48
CA ASN A 83 29.85 -41.49 -7.78
C ASN A 83 28.52 -41.59 -8.53
N ASP A 84 27.42 -41.87 -7.83
CA ASP A 84 26.15 -42.25 -8.47
C ASP A 84 25.37 -41.05 -9.01
N GLY A 85 25.43 -39.92 -8.31
CA GLY A 85 24.50 -38.82 -8.49
C GLY A 85 23.10 -39.12 -7.95
N ASN A 86 22.26 -38.09 -7.91
CA ASN A 86 20.93 -38.19 -7.31
C ASN A 86 19.92 -38.86 -8.25
N ILE A 87 18.93 -39.53 -7.68
CA ILE A 87 17.78 -40.04 -8.43
C ILE A 87 16.98 -38.87 -9.03
N ILE A 88 16.57 -39.00 -10.28
CA ILE A 88 15.74 -38.00 -11.00
C ILE A 88 14.45 -38.58 -11.60
N ASP A 89 14.41 -39.87 -11.93
CA ASP A 89 13.23 -40.51 -12.51
C ASP A 89 13.31 -42.03 -12.41
N TRP A 90 12.24 -42.74 -12.78
CA TRP A 90 12.22 -44.19 -12.94
C TRP A 90 12.35 -44.59 -14.42
N ASP A 91 13.38 -45.36 -14.76
CA ASP A 91 13.53 -45.92 -16.09
C ASP A 91 12.73 -47.23 -16.21
N SER A 92 11.57 -47.14 -16.85
CA SER A 92 10.68 -48.30 -17.07
C SER A 92 11.26 -49.38 -17.99
N LYS A 93 12.23 -49.05 -18.86
CA LYS A 93 12.87 -50.02 -19.77
C LYS A 93 13.91 -50.86 -19.01
N ASN A 94 14.77 -50.18 -18.27
CA ASN A 94 15.85 -50.82 -17.50
C ASN A 94 15.40 -51.31 -16.12
N LYS A 95 14.19 -50.95 -15.69
CA LYS A 95 13.63 -51.24 -14.36
C LYS A 95 14.57 -50.81 -13.24
N ASN A 96 15.12 -49.61 -13.37
CA ASN A 96 16.07 -49.04 -12.42
C ASN A 96 15.86 -47.52 -12.32
N TRP A 97 16.39 -46.92 -11.27
CA TRP A 97 16.36 -45.48 -11.06
C TRP A 97 17.29 -44.76 -12.05
N LYS A 98 16.75 -43.77 -12.76
CA LYS A 98 17.53 -42.83 -13.57
C LYS A 98 18.21 -41.85 -12.62
N ARG A 99 19.52 -41.70 -12.78
CA ARG A 99 20.35 -40.79 -11.96
C ARG A 99 20.92 -39.66 -12.81
N GLU A 100 21.18 -38.54 -12.16
CA GLU A 100 21.84 -37.36 -12.73
C GLU A 100 22.96 -36.89 -11.82
N GLY A 101 24.02 -36.32 -12.40
CA GLY A 101 25.13 -35.76 -11.63
C GLY A 101 26.10 -36.83 -11.12
N GLN A 102 26.64 -37.66 -12.00
CA GLN A 102 27.74 -38.54 -11.63
C GLN A 102 28.95 -37.71 -11.17
N ASN A 103 29.63 -38.18 -10.11
CA ASN A 103 30.77 -37.52 -9.47
C ASN A 103 30.47 -36.10 -8.95
N ILE A 104 29.22 -35.82 -8.53
CA ILE A 104 28.89 -34.52 -7.93
C ILE A 104 29.54 -34.33 -6.57
N ILE A 105 29.84 -33.08 -6.24
CA ILE A 105 30.33 -32.69 -4.92
C ILE A 105 29.16 -32.57 -3.95
N VAL A 106 29.25 -33.29 -2.83
CA VAL A 106 28.27 -33.27 -1.73
C VAL A 106 28.95 -32.88 -0.42
N ILE A 107 28.14 -32.44 0.53
CA ILE A 107 28.53 -32.19 1.92
C ILE A 107 28.00 -33.34 2.77
N LEU A 108 28.89 -34.02 3.48
CA LEU A 108 28.55 -35.00 4.50
C LEU A 108 28.57 -34.27 5.85
N LYS A 109 27.44 -34.25 6.56
CA LYS A 109 27.32 -33.60 7.86
C LYS A 109 26.79 -34.60 8.88
N LYS A 110 27.46 -34.74 10.02
CA LYS A 110 27.02 -35.64 11.10
C LYS A 110 25.55 -35.42 11.45
N LEU A 111 24.84 -36.52 11.63
CA LEU A 111 23.42 -36.58 11.94
C LEU A 111 23.25 -36.87 13.42
N ASN A 112 22.51 -36.02 14.15
CA ASN A 112 21.99 -36.41 15.45
C ASN A 112 20.81 -37.35 15.24
N THR A 113 20.93 -38.59 15.73
CA THR A 113 19.90 -39.62 15.58
C THR A 113 18.76 -39.51 16.61
N GLU A 114 18.91 -38.68 17.66
CA GLU A 114 17.86 -38.50 18.67
C GLU A 114 16.63 -37.76 18.12
N ASP A 115 16.82 -36.81 17.19
CA ASP A 115 15.74 -36.09 16.52
C ASP A 115 16.03 -35.87 15.02
N ILE A 116 16.04 -36.98 14.28
CA ILE A 116 16.31 -37.00 12.83
C ILE A 116 15.34 -36.09 12.08
N THR A 117 14.08 -36.03 12.50
CA THR A 117 13.05 -35.23 11.80
C THR A 117 13.39 -33.74 11.88
N LEU A 118 13.73 -33.23 13.06
CA LEU A 118 14.11 -31.83 13.25
C LEU A 118 15.37 -31.45 12.47
N GLU A 119 16.38 -32.32 12.46
CA GLU A 119 17.62 -32.13 11.69
C GLU A 119 17.34 -31.94 10.18
N PHE A 120 16.41 -32.70 9.60
CA PHE A 120 16.08 -32.56 8.17
C PHE A 120 15.10 -31.42 7.88
N MET A 121 14.20 -31.08 8.81
CA MET A 121 13.28 -29.95 8.69
C MET A 121 14.03 -28.61 8.69
N ASN A 122 15.06 -28.45 9.53
CA ASN A 122 15.84 -27.22 9.64
C ASN A 122 16.90 -27.07 8.54
N GLU A 123 17.14 -28.10 7.73
CA GLU A 123 18.17 -28.08 6.70
C GLU A 123 17.74 -27.25 5.47
N ILE A 124 18.53 -26.26 5.07
CA ILE A 124 18.26 -25.43 3.89
C ILE A 124 18.80 -26.09 2.62
N ALA A 125 19.88 -26.87 2.73
CA ALA A 125 20.46 -27.59 1.61
C ALA A 125 19.53 -28.73 1.14
N ILE A 126 19.51 -29.00 -0.16
CA ILE A 126 18.83 -30.19 -0.70
C ILE A 126 19.50 -31.43 -0.09
N ALA A 127 18.72 -32.26 0.59
CA ALA A 127 19.21 -33.50 1.16
C ALA A 127 18.96 -34.65 0.17
N TYR A 128 20.01 -35.41 -0.14
CA TYR A 128 19.93 -36.58 -0.99
C TYR A 128 19.71 -37.86 -0.19
N GLY A 129 20.22 -37.92 1.04
CA GLY A 129 20.16 -39.15 1.80
C GLY A 129 20.92 -39.15 3.11
N ILE A 130 21.12 -40.36 3.63
CA ILE A 130 21.88 -40.68 4.83
C ILE A 130 22.93 -41.72 4.47
N THR A 131 24.11 -41.60 5.06
CA THR A 131 25.19 -42.61 5.00
C THR A 131 25.71 -42.88 6.40
N GLN A 132 26.54 -43.91 6.56
CA GLN A 132 27.26 -44.17 7.81
C GLN A 132 28.73 -44.34 7.53
N ASN A 133 29.56 -43.60 8.28
CA ASN A 133 30.99 -43.80 8.24
C ASN A 133 31.33 -45.20 8.83
N PRO A 134 31.98 -46.10 8.07
CA PRO A 134 32.25 -47.45 8.53
C PRO A 134 33.26 -47.52 9.68
N GLU A 135 34.13 -46.52 9.83
CA GLU A 135 35.14 -46.44 10.87
C GLU A 135 34.57 -45.87 12.17
N THR A 136 33.94 -44.69 12.12
CA THR A 136 33.42 -44.03 13.33
C THR A 136 32.03 -44.52 13.74
N LYS A 137 31.32 -45.21 12.85
CA LYS A 137 29.90 -45.59 12.96
C LYS A 137 28.93 -44.41 13.03
N ASP A 138 29.42 -43.19 12.83
CA ASP A 138 28.59 -42.00 12.78
C ASP A 138 27.71 -41.99 11.53
N TYR A 139 26.42 -41.72 11.73
CA TYR A 139 25.51 -41.42 10.64
C TYR A 139 25.71 -39.98 10.15
N MET A 140 25.62 -39.78 8.83
CA MET A 140 25.83 -38.49 8.20
C MET A 140 24.73 -38.23 7.17
N ARG A 141 24.23 -37.00 7.14
CA ARG A 141 23.37 -36.49 6.09
C ARG A 141 24.21 -36.17 4.86
N VAL A 142 23.68 -36.50 3.70
CA VAL A 142 24.29 -36.23 2.40
C VAL A 142 23.55 -35.06 1.77
N LEU A 143 24.21 -33.90 1.71
CA LEU A 143 23.62 -32.63 1.34
C LEU A 143 24.24 -32.07 0.07
N SER A 144 23.41 -31.43 -0.75
CA SER A 144 23.85 -30.63 -1.88
C SER A 144 24.50 -29.33 -1.44
N LYS A 145 25.27 -28.70 -2.33
CA LYS A 145 25.62 -27.28 -2.18
C LYS A 145 24.47 -26.33 -2.54
N LYS A 146 23.34 -26.85 -3.04
CA LYS A 146 22.18 -26.07 -3.49
C LYS A 146 21.10 -25.99 -2.41
N CYS A 147 20.39 -24.87 -2.39
CA CYS A 147 19.28 -24.61 -1.48
C CYS A 147 18.00 -25.27 -1.98
N LYS A 148 17.17 -25.82 -1.08
CA LYS A 148 15.86 -26.39 -1.38
C LYS A 148 14.92 -25.40 -2.08
N LYS A 149 14.92 -24.13 -1.64
CA LYS A 149 14.04 -23.07 -2.16
C LYS A 149 14.53 -22.53 -3.50
N CYS A 150 15.84 -22.29 -3.62
CA CYS A 150 16.42 -21.62 -4.79
C CYS A 150 16.86 -22.59 -5.90
N GLU A 151 17.15 -23.86 -5.56
CA GLU A 151 17.80 -24.85 -6.45
C GLU A 151 19.19 -24.44 -6.99
N TYR A 152 19.80 -23.40 -6.41
CA TYR A 152 21.20 -22.99 -6.63
C TYR A 152 21.88 -22.65 -5.30
N ILE A 153 23.17 -22.29 -5.35
CA ILE A 153 23.96 -21.89 -4.18
C ILE A 153 23.57 -20.46 -3.79
N CYS A 154 23.10 -20.25 -2.56
CA CYS A 154 22.64 -18.94 -2.08
C CYS A 154 23.18 -18.65 -0.67
N PHE A 155 23.04 -17.40 -0.20
CA PHE A 155 23.63 -16.93 1.06
C PHE A 155 23.16 -17.68 2.29
N SER A 156 21.91 -18.14 2.34
CA SER A 156 21.37 -18.89 3.49
C SER A 156 22.13 -20.19 3.74
N ILE A 157 22.69 -20.82 2.69
CA ILE A 157 23.56 -21.99 2.84
C ILE A 157 24.84 -21.61 3.56
N TYR A 158 25.50 -20.53 3.13
CA TYR A 158 26.73 -20.07 3.77
C TYR A 158 26.48 -19.60 5.21
N PHE A 159 25.34 -18.94 5.49
CA PHE A 159 24.97 -18.59 6.86
C PHE A 159 24.78 -19.84 7.73
N GLN A 160 23.96 -20.81 7.30
CA GLN A 160 23.71 -22.04 8.06
C GLN A 160 24.99 -22.81 8.39
N GLN A 161 25.97 -22.76 7.49
CA GLN A 161 27.27 -23.39 7.71
C GLN A 161 28.10 -22.66 8.78
N ASN A 162 27.89 -21.36 8.97
CA ASN A 162 28.70 -20.49 9.81
C ASN A 162 27.97 -19.99 11.07
N PHE A 163 26.83 -20.58 11.48
CA PHE A 163 26.08 -20.14 12.67
C PHE A 163 26.91 -20.06 13.95
N ASN A 164 27.89 -20.96 14.10
CA ASN A 164 28.79 -20.96 15.25
C ASN A 164 29.67 -19.69 15.34
N ASN A 165 29.79 -18.91 14.26
CA ASN A 165 30.58 -17.68 14.22
C ASN A 165 29.77 -16.45 14.68
N TRP A 166 28.46 -16.60 14.87
CA TRP A 166 27.53 -15.50 15.16
C TRP A 166 26.81 -15.69 16.51
N THR A 167 27.52 -16.18 17.52
CA THR A 167 26.92 -16.50 18.81
C THR A 167 27.07 -15.33 19.80
N SER A 168 25.95 -14.98 20.42
CA SER A 168 25.83 -13.98 21.47
C SER A 168 25.93 -14.57 22.88
N CYS A 169 26.06 -15.89 22.98
CA CYS A 169 25.86 -16.66 24.20
C CYS A 169 24.42 -16.60 24.76
N ASN A 170 23.47 -16.08 23.98
CA ASN A 170 22.04 -16.09 24.28
C ASN A 170 21.26 -16.82 23.17
N GLU A 171 20.67 -17.96 23.52
CA GLU A 171 19.97 -18.82 22.56
C GLU A 171 18.82 -18.11 21.84
N GLY A 172 18.11 -17.21 22.52
CA GLY A 172 17.00 -16.47 21.94
C GLY A 172 17.46 -15.49 20.86
N VAL A 173 18.51 -14.72 21.13
CA VAL A 173 19.11 -13.78 20.17
C VAL A 173 19.75 -14.53 19.01
N ASP A 174 20.49 -15.60 19.30
CA ASP A 174 21.14 -16.43 18.27
C ASP A 174 20.10 -17.02 17.33
N LYS A 175 19.01 -17.59 17.87
CA LYS A 175 17.91 -18.14 17.07
C LYS A 175 17.21 -17.08 16.24
N PHE A 176 17.03 -15.87 16.77
CA PHE A 176 16.45 -14.75 16.02
C PHE A 176 17.33 -14.39 14.81
N ILE A 177 18.63 -14.17 15.04
CA ILE A 177 19.60 -13.86 13.97
C ILE A 177 19.63 -14.98 12.93
N GLN A 178 19.71 -16.25 13.37
CA GLN A 178 19.73 -17.41 12.51
C GLN A 178 18.47 -17.51 11.64
N ASN A 179 17.28 -17.26 12.20
CA ASN A 179 16.03 -17.27 11.43
C ASN A 179 16.06 -16.24 10.28
N ILE A 180 16.54 -15.02 10.54
CA ILE A 180 16.70 -13.99 9.51
C ILE A 180 17.73 -14.43 8.46
N GLN A 181 18.87 -14.95 8.89
CA GLN A 181 19.91 -15.46 8.01
C GLN A 181 19.43 -16.62 7.11
N LEU A 182 18.61 -17.53 7.62
CA LEU A 182 18.01 -18.64 6.84
C LEU A 182 17.02 -18.13 5.78
N SER A 183 16.32 -17.03 6.07
CA SER A 183 15.42 -16.38 5.12
C SER A 183 16.17 -15.54 4.05
N THR A 184 17.45 -15.25 4.27
CA THR A 184 18.28 -14.43 3.37
C THR A 184 18.93 -15.28 2.29
N HIS A 185 18.33 -15.34 1.10
CA HIS A 185 18.86 -16.12 -0.01
C HIS A 185 19.84 -15.31 -0.88
N ASP A 186 19.42 -14.15 -1.39
CA ASP A 186 20.18 -13.44 -2.43
C ASP A 186 20.41 -11.95 -2.10
N ASN A 187 19.81 -11.44 -1.02
CA ASN A 187 19.91 -10.02 -0.63
C ASN A 187 20.53 -9.85 0.77
N LEU A 188 21.84 -9.62 0.83
CA LEU A 188 22.54 -9.37 2.10
C LEU A 188 22.13 -8.09 2.82
N LYS A 189 21.37 -7.18 2.19
CA LYS A 189 20.85 -5.99 2.90
C LYS A 189 19.81 -6.34 3.97
N GLU A 190 19.22 -7.54 3.89
CA GLU A 190 18.23 -8.05 4.83
C GLU A 190 18.85 -9.01 5.85
N ALA A 191 20.14 -9.32 5.73
CA ALA A 191 20.84 -10.17 6.68
C ALA A 191 21.10 -9.42 7.99
N LEU A 192 20.91 -10.12 9.11
CA LEU A 192 21.43 -9.71 10.41
C LEU A 192 22.65 -10.54 10.78
N GLU A 193 23.54 -9.94 11.55
CA GLU A 193 24.66 -10.62 12.14
C GLU A 193 24.86 -10.26 13.61
N TRP A 194 25.50 -11.14 14.36
CA TRP A 194 26.00 -10.78 15.69
C TRP A 194 27.29 -9.97 15.53
N ILE A 195 27.34 -8.78 16.14
CA ILE A 195 28.49 -7.89 16.05
C ILE A 195 29.11 -7.75 17.44
N PRO A 196 30.34 -8.26 17.66
CA PRO A 196 31.06 -8.06 18.91
C PRO A 196 31.21 -6.56 19.24
N TYR A 197 30.95 -6.19 20.50
CA TYR A 197 30.89 -4.77 20.90
C TYR A 197 32.24 -4.04 20.76
N ASP A 198 33.35 -4.76 20.87
CA ASP A 198 34.71 -4.26 20.67
C ASP A 198 35.01 -3.85 19.22
N LYS A 199 34.09 -4.13 18.28
CA LYS A 199 34.15 -3.63 16.90
C LYS A 199 33.66 -2.20 16.74
N PHE A 200 33.16 -1.58 17.80
CA PHE A 200 32.71 -0.18 17.80
C PHE A 200 33.69 0.72 18.54
N TYR A 201 33.94 1.90 17.99
CA TYR A 201 34.77 2.94 18.61
C TYR A 201 34.20 4.33 18.36
N ASN A 202 34.72 5.34 19.07
CA ASN A 202 34.18 6.70 19.06
C ASN A 202 32.67 6.76 19.38
N ILE A 203 32.21 5.90 20.30
CA ILE A 203 30.80 5.81 20.68
C ILE A 203 30.39 7.11 21.39
N LYS A 204 29.40 7.81 20.83
CA LYS A 204 28.86 9.07 21.34
C LYS A 204 27.38 8.92 21.64
N TYR A 205 27.00 9.27 22.85
CA TYR A 205 25.59 9.31 23.25
C TYR A 205 24.88 10.49 22.57
N ILE A 206 23.71 10.22 21.98
CA ILE A 206 22.85 11.25 21.40
C ILE A 206 21.65 11.40 22.33
N ALA A 207 21.72 12.46 23.15
CA ALA A 207 21.20 12.46 24.51
C ALA A 207 19.68 12.42 24.70
N GLU A 208 18.89 12.58 23.64
CA GLU A 208 17.45 12.70 23.79
C GLU A 208 16.70 11.38 23.59
N ASN A 209 17.33 10.30 23.07
CA ASN A 209 16.56 9.19 22.49
C ASN A 209 17.12 7.77 22.68
N GLU A 210 18.03 7.52 23.63
CA GLU A 210 18.66 6.19 23.84
C GLU A 210 19.44 5.64 22.63
N TYR A 211 19.82 6.51 21.68
CA TYR A 211 20.68 6.20 20.55
C TYR A 211 22.13 6.59 20.81
N TYR A 212 23.04 5.85 20.21
CA TYR A 212 24.47 6.13 20.19
C TYR A 212 24.96 6.15 18.75
N GLU A 213 25.84 7.07 18.42
CA GLU A 213 26.57 7.07 17.15
C GLU A 213 27.93 6.41 17.38
N ALA A 214 28.33 5.49 16.51
CA ALA A 214 29.59 4.78 16.62
C ALA A 214 30.23 4.52 15.25
N ASN A 215 31.56 4.40 15.23
CA ASN A 215 32.28 3.89 14.07
C ASN A 215 32.37 2.37 14.17
N TRP A 216 32.01 1.66 13.11
CA TRP A 216 32.09 0.21 13.02
C TRP A 216 33.27 -0.23 12.15
N ILE A 217 34.23 -0.95 12.75
CA ILE A 217 35.50 -1.31 12.11
C ILE A 217 35.29 -2.21 10.88
N ASP A 218 34.53 -3.29 11.05
CA ASP A 218 34.47 -4.36 10.05
C ASP A 218 33.68 -3.94 8.80
N GLY A 219 32.65 -3.10 8.96
CA GLY A 219 31.71 -2.73 7.91
C GLY A 219 30.75 -3.86 7.53
N ASN A 220 29.78 -3.58 6.66
CA ASN A 220 28.69 -4.52 6.37
C ASN A 220 29.07 -5.63 5.38
N LEU A 221 28.37 -6.77 5.45
CA LEU A 221 28.53 -7.91 4.54
C LEU A 221 28.35 -7.52 3.06
N TYR A 222 29.18 -8.08 2.17
CA TYR A 222 29.13 -7.82 0.72
C TYR A 222 28.93 -9.06 -0.14
N TYR A 223 29.78 -10.09 -0.01
CA TYR A 223 29.57 -11.40 -0.66
C TYR A 223 30.40 -12.49 0.04
N TRP A 224 30.09 -13.75 -0.24
CA TRP A 224 30.85 -14.90 0.26
C TRP A 224 32.01 -15.27 -0.69
N ASN A 225 33.22 -15.42 -0.16
CA ASN A 225 34.38 -15.84 -0.95
C ASN A 225 34.75 -17.30 -0.64
N GLU A 226 34.53 -18.18 -1.62
CA GLU A 226 34.78 -19.62 -1.48
C GLU A 226 36.26 -19.99 -1.32
N ASN A 227 37.20 -19.17 -1.76
CA ASN A 227 38.63 -19.49 -1.66
C ASN A 227 39.13 -19.34 -0.22
N ILE A 228 38.65 -18.32 0.49
CA ILE A 228 39.02 -18.05 1.89
C ILE A 228 37.99 -18.58 2.89
N GLN A 229 36.87 -19.12 2.41
CA GLN A 229 35.75 -19.60 3.22
C GLN A 229 35.26 -18.56 4.24
N ASN A 230 35.12 -17.30 3.81
CA ASN A 230 34.70 -16.22 4.68
C ASN A 230 33.94 -15.11 3.91
N TRP A 231 33.20 -14.30 4.65
CA TRP A 231 32.50 -13.13 4.14
C TRP A 231 33.46 -11.98 3.83
N ILE A 232 33.36 -11.44 2.62
CA ILE A 232 33.97 -10.17 2.25
C ILE A 232 33.05 -9.04 2.72
N ARG A 233 33.64 -8.03 3.36
CA ARG A 233 32.95 -6.86 3.88
C ARG A 233 33.26 -5.61 3.05
N LYS A 234 32.37 -4.63 3.13
CA LYS A 234 32.55 -3.29 2.53
C LYS A 234 32.26 -2.21 3.56
N ASN A 235 32.63 -0.96 3.25
CA ASN A 235 32.40 0.19 4.11
C ASN A 235 33.06 0.04 5.50
N GLN A 236 34.31 -0.40 5.54
CA GLN A 236 35.09 -0.43 6.78
C GLN A 236 35.12 0.96 7.43
N ASN A 237 35.05 1.00 8.76
CA ASN A 237 34.98 2.25 9.54
C ASN A 237 33.74 3.11 9.25
N MET A 238 32.64 2.52 8.78
CA MET A 238 31.41 3.27 8.57
C MET A 238 30.76 3.73 9.88
N ILE A 239 30.02 4.83 9.82
CA ILE A 239 29.22 5.33 10.93
C ILE A 239 27.92 4.52 10.99
N VAL A 240 27.56 4.09 12.19
CA VAL A 240 26.32 3.37 12.50
C VAL A 240 25.64 3.98 13.71
N MET A 241 24.34 3.75 13.80
CA MET A 241 23.54 4.09 14.96
C MET A 241 23.32 2.82 15.79
N LEU A 242 23.58 2.89 17.09
CA LEU A 242 23.28 1.83 18.05
C LEU A 242 22.04 2.25 18.83
N LYS A 243 20.98 1.47 18.77
CA LYS A 243 19.75 1.70 19.53
C LYS A 243 19.64 0.66 20.64
N LYS A 244 19.42 1.11 21.88
CA LYS A 244 19.19 0.19 23.01
C LYS A 244 17.89 -0.58 22.82
N LEU A 245 17.92 -1.88 23.09
CA LEU A 245 16.76 -2.77 23.09
C LEU A 245 16.32 -3.02 24.53
N ASN A 246 15.04 -2.78 24.86
CA ASN A 246 14.55 -2.95 26.23
C ASN A 246 14.17 -4.41 26.55
N ASN A 247 13.79 -5.19 25.53
CA ASN A 247 13.53 -6.62 25.63
C ASN A 247 13.69 -7.33 24.27
N THR A 248 13.52 -8.66 24.24
CA THR A 248 13.65 -9.47 23.02
C THR A 248 12.50 -9.27 22.00
N ASN A 249 11.33 -8.79 22.43
CA ASN A 249 10.22 -8.47 21.52
C ASN A 249 10.52 -7.18 20.73
N ASP A 250 11.26 -6.24 21.32
CA ASP A 250 11.69 -5.00 20.66
C ASP A 250 12.57 -5.29 19.44
N ILE A 251 13.39 -6.34 19.50
CA ILE A 251 14.23 -6.79 18.37
C ILE A 251 13.37 -7.05 17.12
N THR A 252 12.19 -7.65 17.30
CA THR A 252 11.31 -8.00 16.18
C THR A 252 10.60 -6.77 15.63
N LEU A 253 10.14 -5.86 16.51
CA LEU A 253 9.48 -4.62 16.12
C LEU A 253 10.43 -3.67 15.38
N GLU A 254 11.66 -3.54 15.84
CA GLU A 254 12.65 -2.68 15.19
C GLU A 254 13.18 -3.29 13.90
N PHE A 255 13.31 -4.62 13.81
CA PHE A 255 13.77 -5.27 12.58
C PHE A 255 12.74 -5.17 11.46
N VAL A 256 11.44 -5.19 11.81
CA VAL A 256 10.32 -4.93 10.89
C VAL A 256 10.31 -3.48 10.40
N ASP A 257 11.08 -2.57 11.02
CA ASP A 257 11.13 -1.17 10.60
C ASP A 257 11.67 -1.03 9.17
N GLU A 258 10.81 -0.53 8.28
CA GLU A 258 11.07 -0.38 6.85
C GLU A 258 11.97 0.83 6.53
N ILE A 259 12.28 1.69 7.51
CA ILE A 259 13.01 2.93 7.24
C ILE A 259 14.51 2.74 7.17
N VAL A 260 15.12 2.02 8.11
CA VAL A 260 16.59 1.90 8.21
C VAL A 260 17.06 0.46 8.03
N ILE A 261 18.25 0.28 7.45
CA ILE A 261 18.88 -1.05 7.33
C ILE A 261 19.45 -1.43 8.69
N ALA A 262 18.97 -2.53 9.25
CA ALA A 262 19.60 -3.17 10.39
C ALA A 262 20.73 -4.08 9.89
N TYR A 263 21.93 -3.89 10.44
CA TYR A 263 23.10 -4.73 10.12
C TYR A 263 23.26 -5.89 11.09
N GLY A 264 22.86 -5.70 12.34
CA GLY A 264 23.11 -6.71 13.35
C GLY A 264 22.67 -6.30 14.74
N ILE A 265 23.03 -7.15 15.70
CA ILE A 265 22.80 -6.96 17.13
C ILE A 265 24.14 -7.05 17.83
N THR A 266 24.33 -6.23 18.86
CA THR A 266 25.48 -6.27 19.76
C THR A 266 25.02 -6.29 21.22
N GLN A 267 25.92 -6.58 22.15
CA GLN A 267 25.64 -6.51 23.58
C GLN A 267 26.72 -5.71 24.28
N ILE A 268 26.27 -4.79 25.14
CA ILE A 268 27.14 -3.98 25.99
C ILE A 268 27.80 -4.91 27.03
N PRO A 269 29.14 -5.03 27.06
CA PRO A 269 29.83 -5.96 27.96
C PRO A 269 29.50 -5.73 29.44
N GLU A 270 29.34 -4.47 29.86
CA GLU A 270 29.14 -4.04 31.25
C GLU A 270 27.72 -4.29 31.73
N THR A 271 26.70 -3.87 30.98
CA THR A 271 25.30 -3.95 31.40
C THR A 271 24.60 -5.22 30.94
N LYS A 272 25.17 -5.92 29.95
CA LYS A 272 24.54 -7.04 29.23
C LYS A 272 23.29 -6.66 28.44
N ASP A 273 23.02 -5.37 28.30
CA ASP A 273 21.94 -4.87 27.45
C ASP A 273 22.28 -5.10 25.97
N TYR A 274 21.27 -5.43 25.16
CA TYR A 274 21.43 -5.55 23.73
C TYR A 274 21.20 -4.21 23.02
N MET A 275 21.89 -4.03 21.90
CA MET A 275 21.69 -2.89 21.01
C MET A 275 21.54 -3.38 19.57
N MET A 276 20.61 -2.77 18.82
CA MET A 276 20.53 -2.98 17.39
C MET A 276 21.43 -2.00 16.65
N VAL A 277 22.12 -2.50 15.63
CA VAL A 277 23.08 -1.76 14.80
C VAL A 277 22.40 -1.37 13.51
N LEU A 278 22.20 -0.07 13.32
CA LEU A 278 21.39 0.51 12.25
C LEU A 278 22.23 1.39 11.33
N ASN A 279 21.87 1.41 10.05
CA ASN A 279 22.37 2.37 9.09
C ASN A 279 21.78 3.76 9.38
N GLU A 280 22.59 4.81 9.25
CA GLU A 280 22.15 6.19 9.30
C GLU A 280 21.29 6.60 8.09
N LYS A 281 21.30 5.81 7.01
CA LYS A 281 20.58 6.09 5.76
C LYS A 281 19.26 5.34 5.68
N CYS A 282 18.27 6.02 5.10
CA CYS A 282 16.96 5.46 4.81
C CYS A 282 17.08 4.43 3.67
N LYS A 283 16.48 3.25 3.84
CA LYS A 283 16.33 2.19 2.84
C LYS A 283 15.77 2.72 1.51
N LYS A 284 14.72 3.54 1.58
CA LYS A 284 13.99 4.08 0.41
C LYS A 284 14.74 5.21 -0.29
N CYS A 285 15.33 6.13 0.47
CA CYS A 285 15.94 7.34 -0.09
C CYS A 285 17.45 7.19 -0.35
N ASN A 286 18.08 6.18 0.24
CA ASN A 286 19.53 5.93 0.19
C ASN A 286 20.38 7.13 0.69
N ASN A 287 19.80 7.97 1.53
CA ASN A 287 20.42 9.11 2.20
C ASN A 287 19.77 9.31 3.58
N ILE A 288 20.30 10.24 4.37
CA ILE A 288 19.63 10.71 5.59
C ILE A 288 18.43 11.55 5.16
N CYS A 289 17.25 11.28 5.73
CA CYS A 289 15.99 11.94 5.38
C CYS A 289 15.19 12.26 6.65
N TYR A 290 14.17 13.12 6.55
CA TYR A 290 13.42 13.60 7.72
C TYR A 290 12.76 12.45 8.50
N SER A 291 12.28 11.39 7.83
CA SER A 291 11.70 10.23 8.52
C SER A 291 12.66 9.60 9.54
N ILE A 292 13.97 9.60 9.28
CA ILE A 292 14.98 9.07 10.23
C ILE A 292 15.05 9.96 11.47
N HIS A 293 15.07 11.28 11.28
CA HIS A 293 15.11 12.24 12.38
C HIS A 293 13.82 12.23 13.21
N PHE A 294 12.67 11.99 12.57
CA PHE A 294 11.42 11.79 13.31
C PHE A 294 11.45 10.49 14.11
N GLN A 295 11.83 9.37 13.48
CA GLN A 295 11.93 8.06 14.12
C GLN A 295 12.83 8.12 15.37
N GLN A 296 13.95 8.84 15.27
CA GLN A 296 14.82 9.07 16.40
C GLN A 296 14.10 9.76 17.56
N ASN A 297 13.18 10.68 17.30
CA ASN A 297 12.50 11.50 18.30
C ASN A 297 11.15 10.95 18.80
N PHE A 298 10.68 9.77 18.40
CA PHE A 298 9.33 9.29 18.73
C PHE A 298 8.96 9.34 20.22
N ASN A 299 9.93 9.11 21.10
CA ASN A 299 9.71 9.17 22.55
C ASN A 299 9.35 10.58 23.05
N ASN A 300 9.66 11.62 22.28
CA ASN A 300 9.34 13.01 22.60
C ASN A 300 7.94 13.44 22.11
N TRP A 301 7.29 12.63 21.26
CA TRP A 301 6.01 12.93 20.62
C TRP A 301 4.87 12.05 21.13
N THR A 302 4.82 11.81 22.44
CA THR A 302 3.81 10.94 23.04
C THR A 302 2.64 11.72 23.61
N SER A 303 1.44 11.34 23.20
CA SER A 303 0.17 11.84 23.74
C SER A 303 -0.29 11.07 24.98
N GLY A 304 0.31 9.91 25.25
CA GLY A 304 -0.19 8.95 26.24
C GLY A 304 -1.34 8.08 25.71
N ASN A 305 -1.67 8.19 24.42
CA ASN A 305 -2.61 7.32 23.72
C ASN A 305 -1.93 6.67 22.50
N ASN A 306 -1.80 5.35 22.54
CA ASN A 306 -1.10 4.58 21.52
C ASN A 306 -1.70 4.75 20.12
N ASP A 307 -3.02 4.93 19.97
CA ASP A 307 -3.64 5.09 18.65
C ASP A 307 -3.25 6.44 18.01
N ILE A 308 -3.23 7.50 18.82
CA ILE A 308 -2.77 8.83 18.39
C ILE A 308 -1.27 8.79 18.07
N ASP A 309 -0.47 8.21 18.95
CA ASP A 309 0.98 8.15 18.80
C ASP A 309 1.36 7.35 17.55
N ASN A 310 0.74 6.19 17.34
CA ASN A 310 0.93 5.39 16.14
C ASN A 310 0.53 6.14 14.86
N PHE A 311 -0.57 6.91 14.90
CA PHE A 311 -0.99 7.72 13.75
C PHE A 311 0.01 8.84 13.44
N ILE A 312 0.47 9.56 14.45
CA ILE A 312 1.50 10.61 14.31
C ILE A 312 2.78 10.00 13.75
N GLN A 313 3.29 8.93 14.35
CA GLN A 313 4.47 8.22 13.90
C GLN A 313 4.32 7.73 12.45
N TYR A 314 3.16 7.19 12.06
CA TYR A 314 2.90 6.79 10.68
C TYR A 314 3.08 7.94 9.67
N THR A 315 2.55 9.13 9.99
CA THR A 315 2.73 10.31 9.12
C THR A 315 4.18 10.77 9.05
N GLN A 316 4.89 10.70 10.19
CA GLN A 316 6.30 11.05 10.31
C GLN A 316 7.22 10.07 9.55
N LEU A 317 6.98 8.76 9.65
CA LEU A 317 7.69 7.72 8.89
C LEU A 317 7.54 7.92 7.38
N SER A 318 6.37 8.41 6.94
CA SER A 318 6.08 8.69 5.53
C SER A 318 6.74 9.97 4.99
N ALA A 319 7.19 10.87 5.87
CA ALA A 319 7.71 12.19 5.53
C ALA A 319 9.23 12.17 5.24
N HIS A 320 9.65 11.61 4.10
CA HIS A 320 11.08 11.48 3.81
C HIS A 320 11.77 12.81 3.46
N ASN A 321 11.29 13.49 2.41
CA ASN A 321 11.90 14.72 1.88
C ASN A 321 10.99 15.95 2.01
N ASP A 322 9.79 15.75 2.56
CA ASP A 322 8.78 16.79 2.71
C ASP A 322 8.21 16.73 4.12
N VAL A 323 8.69 17.63 4.96
CA VAL A 323 8.33 17.68 6.38
C VAL A 323 6.87 18.10 6.58
N LYS A 324 6.25 18.78 5.61
CA LYS A 324 4.85 19.22 5.69
C LYS A 324 3.86 18.05 5.74
N LYS A 325 4.31 16.83 5.45
CA LYS A 325 3.51 15.59 5.53
C LYS A 325 3.48 14.98 6.93
N ALA A 326 4.41 15.36 7.79
CA ALA A 326 4.49 14.86 9.16
C ALA A 326 3.56 15.65 10.07
N LEU A 327 2.83 14.93 10.93
CA LEU A 327 2.09 15.54 12.03
C LEU A 327 2.97 15.61 13.28
N GLU A 328 2.66 16.61 14.09
CA GLU A 328 3.28 16.91 15.37
C GLU A 328 2.32 16.56 16.52
N TRP A 329 2.81 15.92 17.58
CA TRP A 329 2.18 16.03 18.89
C TRP A 329 2.54 17.38 19.50
N ILE A 330 1.55 18.25 19.72
CA ILE A 330 1.76 19.62 20.19
C ILE A 330 1.22 19.71 21.61
N PRO A 331 2.07 19.96 22.63
CA PRO A 331 1.62 20.21 23.98
C PRO A 331 0.64 21.38 24.04
N TYR A 332 -0.46 21.23 24.77
CA TYR A 332 -1.54 22.22 24.78
C TYR A 332 -1.13 23.58 25.37
N ASP A 333 -0.15 23.59 26.27
CA ASP A 333 0.44 24.80 26.86
C ASP A 333 1.23 25.65 25.85
N GLN A 334 1.45 25.15 24.63
CA GLN A 334 2.00 25.93 23.51
C GLN A 334 0.98 26.88 22.87
N PHE A 335 -0.31 26.75 23.23
CA PHE A 335 -1.37 27.60 22.71
C PHE A 335 -1.80 28.67 23.72
N TYR A 336 -1.97 29.89 23.25
CA TYR A 336 -2.46 31.01 24.04
C TYR A 336 -3.44 31.88 23.24
N SER A 337 -4.12 32.81 23.92
CA SER A 337 -5.20 33.62 23.32
C SER A 337 -6.22 32.74 22.59
N ILE A 338 -6.70 31.70 23.27
CA ILE A 338 -7.66 30.74 22.71
C ILE A 338 -9.05 31.36 22.71
N GLU A 339 -9.63 31.54 21.52
CA GLU A 339 -10.94 32.14 21.30
C GLU A 339 -11.89 31.13 20.68
N TYR A 340 -13.10 31.02 21.22
CA TYR A 340 -14.15 30.18 20.64
C TYR A 340 -14.65 30.81 19.34
N ILE A 341 -14.77 30.00 18.27
CA ILE A 341 -15.35 30.41 17.00
C ILE A 341 -16.78 29.89 16.89
N GLU A 342 -16.92 28.57 16.76
CA GLU A 342 -18.20 27.87 16.62
C GLU A 342 -17.98 26.35 16.80
N LYS A 343 -19.00 25.60 17.21
CA LYS A 343 -19.09 24.12 17.15
C LYS A 343 -17.73 23.39 17.26
N ASP A 344 -17.19 23.34 18.48
CA ASP A 344 -15.94 22.65 18.80
C ASP A 344 -14.69 23.11 18.01
N ARG A 345 -14.72 24.35 17.51
CA ARG A 345 -13.60 25.02 16.84
C ARG A 345 -13.19 26.29 17.58
N TYR A 346 -11.88 26.45 17.69
CA TYR A 346 -11.24 27.54 18.41
C TYR A 346 -10.12 28.13 17.54
N GLN A 347 -9.86 29.41 17.70
CA GLN A 347 -8.68 30.07 17.19
C GLN A 347 -7.66 30.17 18.32
N ALA A 348 -6.38 29.95 18.05
CA ALA A 348 -5.33 30.12 19.05
C ALA A 348 -4.05 30.68 18.41
N SER A 349 -3.21 31.32 19.22
CA SER A 349 -1.83 31.63 18.85
C SER A 349 -0.91 30.50 19.31
N TRP A 350 -0.01 30.04 18.44
CA TRP A 350 0.93 28.95 18.71
C TRP A 350 2.35 29.49 18.89
N ASN A 351 2.94 29.27 20.07
CA ASN A 351 4.26 29.79 20.45
C ASN A 351 5.37 29.37 19.49
N ASP A 352 5.52 28.07 19.24
CA ASP A 352 6.68 27.51 18.54
C ASP A 352 6.62 27.66 17.02
N GLY A 353 5.42 27.64 16.44
CA GLY A 353 5.22 27.56 15.01
C GLY A 353 5.57 26.18 14.43
N ASN A 354 5.34 25.98 13.13
CA ASN A 354 5.46 24.67 12.49
C ASN A 354 6.91 24.31 12.13
N ILE A 355 7.21 23.01 12.08
CA ILE A 355 8.49 22.50 11.56
C ILE A 355 8.60 22.80 10.05
N ILE A 356 9.80 23.20 9.61
CA ILE A 356 10.10 23.48 8.19
C ILE A 356 11.31 22.71 7.62
N ASP A 357 12.29 22.35 8.45
CA ASP A 357 13.53 21.70 8.01
C ASP A 357 14.31 21.13 9.22
N TRP A 358 15.30 20.28 8.99
CA TRP A 358 16.21 19.77 10.00
C TRP A 358 17.52 20.58 10.05
N ASP A 359 17.92 21.04 11.24
CA ASP A 359 19.23 21.66 11.47
C ASP A 359 20.26 20.59 11.85
N SER A 360 21.06 20.16 10.88
CA SER A 360 22.12 19.16 11.10
C SER A 360 23.25 19.64 12.03
N LYS A 361 23.45 20.96 12.19
CA LYS A 361 24.49 21.52 13.06
C LYS A 361 24.05 21.48 14.52
N ASN A 362 22.81 21.89 14.79
CA ASN A 362 22.24 21.94 16.13
C ASN A 362 21.52 20.63 16.53
N LYS A 363 21.36 19.69 15.59
CA LYS A 363 20.62 18.43 15.75
C LYS A 363 19.19 18.64 16.27
N ASN A 364 18.49 19.64 15.72
CA ASN A 364 17.12 19.96 16.11
C ASN A 364 16.28 20.44 14.90
N TRP A 365 14.95 20.44 15.03
CA TRP A 365 14.03 20.94 14.00
C TRP A 365 14.05 22.46 13.90
N LYS A 366 14.20 22.98 12.69
CA LYS A 366 13.96 24.39 12.38
C LYS A 366 12.46 24.63 12.33
N ARG A 367 12.00 25.69 13.00
CA ARG A 367 10.60 26.11 13.05
C ARG A 367 10.41 27.48 12.41
N GLU A 368 9.24 27.69 11.81
CA GLU A 368 8.80 28.97 11.25
C GLU A 368 7.42 29.33 11.84
N GLY A 369 7.07 30.61 11.83
CA GLY A 369 5.74 31.04 12.24
C GLY A 369 5.59 31.10 13.76
N LYS A 370 6.64 31.54 14.47
CA LYS A 370 6.54 31.85 15.90
C LYS A 370 5.32 32.75 16.15
N ASN A 371 4.49 32.39 17.12
CA ASN A 371 3.24 33.08 17.46
C ASN A 371 2.19 33.11 16.33
N MET A 372 2.23 32.16 15.39
CA MET A 372 1.25 32.10 14.31
C MET A 372 -0.15 31.74 14.80
N ILE A 373 -1.17 32.18 14.06
CA ILE A 373 -2.57 31.86 14.35
C ILE A 373 -2.92 30.50 13.72
N VAL A 374 -3.48 29.61 14.52
CA VAL A 374 -3.97 28.29 14.12
C VAL A 374 -5.44 28.09 14.51
N ILE A 375 -6.07 27.11 13.88
CA ILE A 375 -7.41 26.65 14.21
C ILE A 375 -7.30 25.32 14.95
N LEU A 376 -7.85 25.25 16.16
CA LEU A 376 -8.00 24.03 16.93
C LEU A 376 -9.41 23.47 16.69
N LYS A 377 -9.51 22.22 16.22
CA LYS A 377 -10.80 21.57 15.92
C LYS A 377 -10.87 20.23 16.63
N LYS A 378 -11.89 20.03 17.48
CA LYS A 378 -12.06 18.78 18.25
C LYS A 378 -12.16 17.55 17.34
N LEU A 379 -11.57 16.45 17.81
CA LEU A 379 -11.66 15.13 17.21
C LEU A 379 -12.80 14.36 17.88
N ASN A 380 -13.80 13.95 17.08
CA ASN A 380 -15.00 13.29 17.59
C ASN A 380 -14.79 11.83 17.98
N ASN A 381 -13.80 11.15 17.40
CA ASN A 381 -13.47 9.75 17.69
C ASN A 381 -11.99 9.49 17.38
N THR A 382 -11.25 8.92 18.33
CA THR A 382 -9.84 8.54 18.13
C THR A 382 -9.68 7.30 17.25
N LYS A 383 -10.72 6.46 17.12
CA LYS A 383 -10.68 5.23 16.31
C LYS A 383 -10.66 5.46 14.79
N ASP A 384 -11.17 6.62 14.33
CA ASP A 384 -11.24 6.98 12.91
C ASP A 384 -10.44 8.26 12.60
N ILE A 385 -9.33 8.45 13.32
CA ILE A 385 -8.48 9.63 13.17
C ILE A 385 -8.05 9.87 11.71
N THR A 386 -7.75 8.79 10.96
CA THR A 386 -7.38 8.85 9.55
C THR A 386 -8.43 9.53 8.69
N LEU A 387 -9.71 9.16 8.84
CA LEU A 387 -10.82 9.82 8.14
C LEU A 387 -10.95 11.28 8.57
N GLY A 388 -10.73 11.54 9.86
CA GLY A 388 -10.72 12.88 10.44
C GLY A 388 -9.70 13.84 9.81
N PHE A 389 -8.58 13.34 9.29
CA PHE A 389 -7.54 14.14 8.62
C PHE A 389 -7.62 14.09 7.08
N ALA A 390 -8.11 12.98 6.52
CA ALA A 390 -8.25 12.79 5.07
C ALA A 390 -9.17 13.86 4.44
N ASN A 391 -10.23 14.23 5.16
CA ASN A 391 -11.21 15.20 4.66
C ASN A 391 -10.80 16.67 4.88
N GLU A 392 -9.71 16.97 5.59
CA GLU A 392 -9.33 18.36 5.90
C GLU A 392 -8.70 19.07 4.70
N THR A 393 -9.24 20.23 4.33
CA THR A 393 -8.68 21.10 3.26
C THR A 393 -7.54 21.96 3.76
N ALA A 394 -7.56 22.31 5.04
CA ALA A 394 -6.54 23.10 5.70
C ALA A 394 -5.27 22.29 5.94
N ILE A 395 -4.09 22.92 5.85
CA ILE A 395 -2.82 22.27 6.22
C ILE A 395 -2.92 21.85 7.69
N ALA A 396 -2.62 20.58 7.96
CA ALA A 396 -2.60 20.05 9.31
C ALA A 396 -1.18 20.06 9.84
N TYR A 397 -0.97 20.66 11.01
CA TYR A 397 0.33 20.68 11.69
C TYR A 397 0.45 19.54 12.70
N GLY A 398 -0.65 19.19 13.37
CA GLY A 398 -0.55 18.23 14.44
C GLY A 398 -1.83 17.97 15.21
N ILE A 399 -1.65 17.37 16.38
CA ILE A 399 -2.69 17.01 17.34
C ILE A 399 -2.26 17.53 18.71
N THR A 400 -3.23 18.02 19.48
CA THR A 400 -3.06 18.40 20.88
C THR A 400 -4.16 17.75 21.71
N GLN A 401 -3.99 17.67 23.04
CA GLN A 401 -5.04 17.25 23.96
C GLN A 401 -5.37 18.36 24.95
N ILE A 402 -6.66 18.60 25.17
CA ILE A 402 -7.14 19.53 26.18
C ILE A 402 -6.87 18.92 27.57
N PRO A 403 -6.08 19.56 28.44
CA PRO A 403 -5.70 18.99 29.73
C PRO A 403 -6.88 18.63 30.63
N GLU A 404 -7.94 19.44 30.62
CA GLU A 404 -9.11 19.33 31.49
C GLU A 404 -10.06 18.22 31.05
N THR A 405 -10.40 18.16 29.76
CA THR A 405 -11.40 17.20 29.25
C THR A 405 -10.78 15.92 28.72
N LYS A 406 -9.47 15.91 28.46
CA LYS A 406 -8.73 14.87 27.74
C LYS A 406 -9.17 14.65 26.29
N ASP A 407 -9.98 15.57 25.75
CA ASP A 407 -10.36 15.55 24.34
C ASP A 407 -9.16 15.92 23.46
N TYR A 408 -9.06 15.27 22.31
CA TYR A 408 -8.05 15.59 21.31
C TYR A 408 -8.56 16.64 20.32
N MET A 409 -7.66 17.50 19.85
CA MET A 409 -7.92 18.51 18.83
C MET A 409 -6.89 18.44 17.72
N LYS A 410 -7.33 18.62 16.48
CA LYS A 410 -6.48 18.88 15.33
C LYS A 410 -5.98 20.31 15.37
N VAL A 411 -4.73 20.50 14.99
CA VAL A 411 -4.11 21.81 14.85
C VAL A 411 -3.95 22.11 13.37
N LEU A 412 -4.73 23.07 12.87
CA LEU A 412 -4.89 23.36 11.45
C LEU A 412 -4.43 24.78 11.13
N SER A 413 -3.83 24.96 9.96
CA SER A 413 -3.56 26.26 9.37
C SER A 413 -4.84 26.95 8.90
N LYS A 414 -4.81 28.26 8.72
CA LYS A 414 -5.82 28.97 7.93
C LYS A 414 -5.62 28.77 6.42
N LYS A 415 -4.50 28.20 5.98
CA LYS A 415 -4.16 27.98 4.56
C LYS A 415 -4.61 26.62 4.06
N CYS A 416 -4.98 26.54 2.78
CA CYS A 416 -5.38 25.31 2.11
C CYS A 416 -4.17 24.50 1.68
N LYS A 417 -4.22 23.17 1.84
CA LYS A 417 -3.17 22.22 1.40
C LYS A 417 -2.81 22.36 -0.07
N LYS A 418 -3.80 22.61 -0.95
CA LYS A 418 -3.60 22.67 -2.41
C LYS A 418 -3.11 24.04 -2.88
N CYS A 419 -3.59 25.11 -2.25
CA CYS A 419 -3.32 26.48 -2.67
C CYS A 419 -2.14 27.13 -1.93
N ASP A 420 -1.85 26.70 -0.70
CA ASP A 420 -0.89 27.33 0.24
C ASP A 420 -1.23 28.79 0.62
N TYR A 421 -2.49 29.19 0.40
CA TYR A 421 -3.13 30.42 0.89
C TYR A 421 -4.58 30.12 1.30
N ILE A 422 -5.27 31.14 1.83
CA ILE A 422 -6.68 31.04 2.20
C ILE A 422 -7.53 31.05 0.93
N CYS A 423 -8.30 30.00 0.67
CA CYS A 423 -9.17 29.92 -0.51
C CYS A 423 -10.59 29.49 -0.14
N SER A 424 -11.52 29.61 -1.09
CA SER A 424 -12.95 29.35 -0.88
C SER A 424 -13.27 27.97 -0.29
N SER A 425 -12.51 26.92 -0.66
CA SER A 425 -12.73 25.56 -0.13
C SER A 425 -12.62 25.48 1.39
N ILE A 426 -11.78 26.32 2.01
CA ILE A 426 -11.67 26.43 3.46
C ILE A 426 -12.98 26.98 4.02
N TYR A 427 -13.46 28.10 3.47
CA TYR A 427 -14.70 28.72 3.91
C TYR A 427 -15.92 27.82 3.70
N PHE A 428 -15.96 27.06 2.60
CA PHE A 428 -17.01 26.05 2.39
C PHE A 428 -16.97 24.97 3.46
N GLN A 429 -15.81 24.35 3.69
CA GLN A 429 -15.65 23.29 4.70
C GLN A 429 -16.05 23.75 6.10
N GLN A 430 -15.82 25.02 6.43
CA GLN A 430 -16.24 25.60 7.70
C GLN A 430 -17.76 25.70 7.82
N ASN A 431 -18.46 25.91 6.71
CA ASN A 431 -19.89 26.18 6.66
C ASN A 431 -20.76 24.98 6.24
N PHE A 432 -20.24 23.76 6.12
CA PHE A 432 -21.01 22.58 5.65
C PHE A 432 -22.34 22.36 6.37
N ASN A 433 -22.41 22.64 7.67
CA ASN A 433 -23.62 22.51 8.45
C ASN A 433 -24.77 23.44 8.00
N ASN A 434 -24.45 24.49 7.24
CA ASN A 434 -25.44 25.45 6.73
C ASN A 434 -26.06 24.97 5.40
N TRP A 435 -25.50 23.93 4.77
CA TRP A 435 -25.89 23.44 3.44
C TRP A 435 -26.45 22.01 3.51
N THR A 436 -27.36 21.77 4.45
CA THR A 436 -27.95 20.44 4.66
C THR A 436 -29.33 20.35 4.02
N SER A 437 -29.50 19.37 3.15
CA SER A 437 -30.79 18.93 2.60
C SER A 437 -31.54 17.98 3.53
N GLY A 438 -30.83 17.37 4.49
CA GLY A 438 -31.36 16.26 5.28
C GLY A 438 -31.22 14.91 4.58
N ASN A 439 -30.61 14.87 3.39
CA ASN A 439 -30.21 13.66 2.69
C ASN A 439 -28.69 13.57 2.60
N GLU A 440 -28.11 12.60 3.29
CA GLU A 440 -26.65 12.42 3.38
C GLU A 440 -25.96 12.30 2.00
N GLY A 441 -26.62 11.66 1.02
CA GLY A 441 -26.06 11.50 -0.32
C GLY A 441 -25.97 12.81 -1.10
N VAL A 442 -27.01 13.65 -1.02
CA VAL A 442 -27.05 14.98 -1.64
C VAL A 442 -26.06 15.91 -0.95
N ASP A 443 -26.04 15.89 0.39
CA ASP A 443 -25.15 16.74 1.19
C ASP A 443 -23.69 16.41 0.92
N LYS A 444 -23.35 15.11 0.86
CA LYS A 444 -22.01 14.65 0.50
C LYS A 444 -21.62 15.08 -0.90
N PHE A 445 -22.52 14.96 -1.89
CA PHE A 445 -22.25 15.39 -3.26
C PHE A 445 -21.94 16.90 -3.33
N ILE A 446 -22.74 17.73 -2.65
CA ILE A 446 -22.50 19.18 -2.57
C ILE A 446 -21.14 19.46 -1.90
N GLN A 447 -20.87 18.81 -0.77
CA GLN A 447 -19.61 18.98 -0.04
C GLN A 447 -18.40 18.59 -0.89
N ASP A 448 -18.45 17.47 -1.62
CA ASP A 448 -17.36 17.03 -2.50
C ASP A 448 -17.04 18.07 -3.58
N ILE A 449 -18.07 18.66 -4.20
CA ILE A 449 -17.90 19.76 -5.17
C ILE A 449 -17.31 21.01 -4.49
N GLN A 450 -17.83 21.39 -3.32
CA GLN A 450 -17.32 22.53 -2.55
C GLN A 450 -15.85 22.35 -2.15
N LEU A 451 -15.43 21.15 -1.73
CA LEU A 451 -14.02 20.84 -1.42
C LEU A 451 -13.11 20.96 -2.63
N SER A 452 -13.62 20.62 -3.83
CA SER A 452 -12.89 20.77 -5.09
C SER A 452 -12.84 22.23 -5.59
N THR A 453 -13.68 23.10 -5.03
CA THR A 453 -13.84 24.50 -5.45
C THR A 453 -12.91 25.41 -4.65
N HIS A 454 -11.82 25.83 -5.28
CA HIS A 454 -10.90 26.82 -4.73
C HIS A 454 -11.34 28.22 -5.16
N ASP A 455 -10.52 28.98 -5.90
CA ASP A 455 -10.86 30.38 -6.20
C ASP A 455 -11.90 30.53 -7.31
N ASN A 456 -12.11 29.50 -8.12
CA ASN A 456 -13.11 29.54 -9.19
C ASN A 456 -14.47 29.07 -8.69
N LEU A 457 -15.29 30.01 -8.23
CA LEU A 457 -16.62 29.77 -7.70
C LEU A 457 -17.70 29.45 -8.75
N LYS A 458 -17.36 29.50 -10.06
CA LYS A 458 -18.33 29.26 -11.15
C LYS A 458 -19.01 27.88 -11.08
N ASN A 459 -18.33 26.90 -10.51
CA ASN A 459 -18.83 25.52 -10.37
C ASN A 459 -19.14 25.16 -8.91
N ALA A 460 -19.15 26.14 -8.00
CA ALA A 460 -19.56 25.91 -6.63
C ALA A 460 -21.02 25.47 -6.62
N LEU A 461 -21.32 24.38 -5.90
CA LEU A 461 -22.69 23.98 -5.63
C LEU A 461 -23.05 24.29 -4.19
N GLU A 462 -24.32 24.60 -4.00
CA GLU A 462 -24.86 24.88 -2.69
C GLU A 462 -26.26 24.24 -2.53
N TRP A 463 -26.65 23.96 -1.30
CA TRP A 463 -28.04 23.60 -1.00
C TRP A 463 -28.86 24.88 -0.93
N ILE A 464 -29.92 24.98 -1.72
CA ILE A 464 -30.78 26.16 -1.80
C ILE A 464 -32.15 25.79 -1.27
N SER A 465 -32.59 26.45 -0.21
CA SER A 465 -33.92 26.21 0.34
C SER A 465 -35.00 26.66 -0.66
N TYR A 466 -36.03 25.83 -0.85
CA TYR A 466 -37.01 26.05 -1.94
C TYR A 466 -37.84 27.33 -1.77
N ASP A 467 -38.03 27.79 -0.52
CA ASP A 467 -38.71 29.06 -0.18
C ASP A 467 -37.97 30.31 -0.68
N LYS A 468 -36.73 30.16 -1.16
CA LYS A 468 -35.95 31.26 -1.76
C LYS A 468 -36.31 31.53 -3.22
N PHE A 469 -37.19 30.71 -3.80
CA PHE A 469 -37.70 30.87 -5.15
C PHE A 469 -39.13 31.41 -5.17
N TYR A 470 -39.41 32.36 -6.06
CA TYR A 470 -40.76 32.90 -6.28
C TYR A 470 -41.02 33.10 -7.78
N ASP A 471 -42.28 33.39 -8.12
CA ASP A 471 -42.76 33.46 -9.51
C ASP A 471 -42.37 32.23 -10.34
N ILE A 472 -42.53 31.03 -9.75
CA ILE A 472 -42.17 29.77 -10.37
C ILE A 472 -43.17 29.45 -11.48
N THR A 473 -42.72 29.52 -12.73
CA THR A 473 -43.54 29.22 -13.92
C THR A 473 -43.00 28.00 -14.64
N TYR A 474 -43.90 27.11 -15.05
CA TYR A 474 -43.54 25.99 -15.91
C TYR A 474 -42.97 26.49 -17.24
N PHE A 475 -41.84 25.93 -17.66
CA PHE A 475 -41.17 26.29 -18.89
C PHE A 475 -41.36 25.21 -19.96
N VAL A 476 -40.59 24.11 -19.92
CA VAL A 476 -40.72 22.94 -20.81
C VAL A 476 -39.93 21.74 -20.26
N ASN A 477 -40.37 20.50 -20.53
CA ASN A 477 -39.63 19.25 -20.23
C ASN A 477 -39.13 19.16 -18.76
N ASP A 478 -40.05 19.26 -17.80
CA ASP A 478 -39.76 19.23 -16.36
C ASP A 478 -38.79 20.31 -15.85
N ARG A 479 -38.68 21.42 -16.61
CA ARG A 479 -37.97 22.64 -16.20
C ARG A 479 -38.94 23.75 -15.85
N TYR A 480 -38.59 24.52 -14.84
CA TYR A 480 -39.35 25.67 -14.34
C TYR A 480 -38.45 26.89 -14.31
N GLN A 481 -38.94 28.04 -14.70
CA GLN A 481 -38.24 29.31 -14.51
C GLN A 481 -38.68 29.91 -13.17
N ALA A 482 -37.73 30.43 -12.40
CA ALA A 482 -37.99 31.03 -11.09
C ALA A 482 -37.08 32.23 -10.83
N ASN A 483 -37.58 33.17 -10.02
CA ASN A 483 -36.77 34.24 -9.46
C ASN A 483 -36.12 33.76 -8.16
N TRP A 484 -34.80 33.93 -8.04
CA TRP A 484 -34.05 33.55 -6.84
C TRP A 484 -33.61 34.79 -6.04
N ILE A 485 -34.13 34.91 -4.81
CA ILE A 485 -33.94 36.10 -3.96
C ILE A 485 -32.48 36.27 -3.54
N GLU A 486 -31.86 35.19 -3.06
CA GLU A 486 -30.52 35.27 -2.47
C GLU A 486 -29.43 35.43 -3.54
N GLY A 487 -29.61 34.79 -4.70
CA GLY A 487 -28.66 34.88 -5.80
C GLY A 487 -27.39 34.06 -5.61
N ASN A 488 -26.58 33.91 -6.67
CA ASN A 488 -25.41 33.03 -6.63
C ASN A 488 -24.26 33.63 -5.83
N ILE A 489 -23.43 32.75 -5.24
CA ILE A 489 -22.20 33.13 -4.55
C ILE A 489 -21.24 33.85 -5.53
N ILE A 490 -20.66 34.96 -5.08
CA ILE A 490 -19.62 35.71 -5.80
C ILE A 490 -18.25 35.50 -5.14
N ASN A 491 -18.12 35.83 -3.85
CA ASN A 491 -16.88 35.68 -3.09
C ASN A 491 -17.14 35.66 -1.57
N TRP A 492 -16.14 35.28 -0.78
CA TRP A 492 -16.21 35.39 0.68
C TRP A 492 -15.85 36.81 1.13
N ASN A 493 -16.60 37.37 2.09
CA ASN A 493 -16.28 38.66 2.71
C ASN A 493 -15.85 38.45 4.17
N GLU A 494 -14.57 38.66 4.42
CA GLU A 494 -13.94 38.47 5.74
C GLU A 494 -14.44 39.46 6.80
N SER A 495 -14.90 40.66 6.42
CA SER A 495 -15.35 41.67 7.38
C SER A 495 -16.69 41.30 8.02
N ILE A 496 -17.57 40.64 7.26
CA ILE A 496 -18.90 40.21 7.73
C ILE A 496 -18.97 38.70 7.98
N GLN A 497 -17.88 37.96 7.72
CA GLN A 497 -17.80 36.50 7.84
C GLN A 497 -18.94 35.77 7.10
N ASN A 498 -19.21 36.19 5.86
CA ASN A 498 -20.29 35.62 5.05
C ASN A 498 -20.02 35.74 3.54
N TRP A 499 -20.75 34.96 2.72
CA TRP A 499 -20.69 35.01 1.27
C TRP A 499 -21.41 36.25 0.71
N THR A 500 -20.77 36.96 -0.22
CA THR A 500 -21.43 37.96 -1.07
C THR A 500 -22.16 37.25 -2.20
N ARG A 501 -23.30 37.80 -2.61
CA ARG A 501 -24.18 37.18 -3.59
C ARG A 501 -24.66 38.16 -4.66
N ASP A 502 -24.92 37.65 -5.86
CA ASP A 502 -25.55 38.38 -6.96
C ASP A 502 -27.08 38.22 -6.91
N GLN A 503 -27.74 39.08 -6.13
CA GLN A 503 -29.16 38.96 -5.78
C GLN A 503 -30.10 39.08 -6.99
N ASN A 504 -31.33 38.55 -6.84
CA ASN A 504 -32.41 38.64 -7.82
C ASN A 504 -32.05 38.05 -9.19
N THR A 505 -31.48 36.85 -9.18
CA THR A 505 -31.11 36.11 -10.39
C THR A 505 -32.28 35.26 -10.89
N ILE A 506 -32.54 35.29 -12.20
CA ILE A 506 -33.48 34.36 -12.84
C ILE A 506 -32.75 33.03 -13.07
N VAL A 507 -33.37 31.93 -12.63
CA VAL A 507 -32.82 30.58 -12.72
C VAL A 507 -33.80 29.61 -13.34
N ILE A 508 -33.25 28.50 -13.85
CA ILE A 508 -34.01 27.35 -14.32
C ILE A 508 -33.89 26.24 -13.28
N LEU A 509 -35.02 25.78 -12.74
CA LEU A 509 -35.13 24.61 -11.87
C LEU A 509 -35.42 23.40 -12.75
N LYS A 510 -34.45 22.52 -12.91
CA LYS A 510 -34.60 21.26 -13.66
C LYS A 510 -34.88 20.12 -12.67
N LYS A 511 -36.05 19.49 -12.78
CA LYS A 511 -36.38 18.31 -11.97
C LYS A 511 -35.41 17.17 -12.25
N LEU A 512 -35.03 16.44 -11.19
CA LEU A 512 -34.10 15.31 -11.25
C LEU A 512 -34.89 14.00 -11.10
N ASN A 513 -34.63 13.03 -11.98
CA ASN A 513 -35.38 11.77 -12.04
C ASN A 513 -35.20 10.89 -10.79
N ASN A 514 -33.99 10.91 -10.21
CA ASN A 514 -33.71 10.29 -8.92
C ASN A 514 -32.46 10.93 -8.27
N THR A 515 -32.23 10.63 -6.99
CA THR A 515 -31.06 11.13 -6.25
C THR A 515 -29.74 10.45 -6.62
N LYS A 516 -29.78 9.30 -7.31
CA LYS A 516 -28.60 8.54 -7.72
C LYS A 516 -27.96 9.07 -9.01
N ASP A 517 -28.72 9.82 -9.82
CA ASP A 517 -28.31 10.34 -11.13
C ASP A 517 -27.89 11.82 -11.09
N ILE A 518 -27.88 12.46 -9.91
CA ILE A 518 -27.50 13.88 -9.72
C ILE A 518 -26.11 14.16 -10.32
N THR A 519 -25.15 13.27 -10.09
CA THR A 519 -23.78 13.40 -10.60
C THR A 519 -23.72 13.40 -12.12
N LEU A 520 -24.45 12.48 -12.76
CA LEU A 520 -24.49 12.37 -14.22
C LEU A 520 -25.10 13.64 -14.83
N GLU A 521 -26.19 14.11 -14.22
CA GLU A 521 -26.88 15.31 -14.67
C GLU A 521 -26.01 16.56 -14.51
N PHE A 522 -25.33 16.72 -13.37
CA PHE A 522 -24.43 17.86 -13.13
C PHE A 522 -23.22 17.90 -14.09
N VAL A 523 -22.63 16.73 -14.37
CA VAL A 523 -21.48 16.60 -15.29
C VAL A 523 -21.90 16.87 -16.73
N ASN A 524 -23.07 16.36 -17.14
CA ASN A 524 -23.57 16.51 -18.51
C ASN A 524 -24.18 17.89 -18.79
N GLU A 525 -24.61 18.63 -17.77
CA GLU A 525 -25.30 19.90 -18.02
C GLU A 525 -24.34 20.96 -18.58
N ILE A 526 -24.72 21.53 -19.73
CA ILE A 526 -24.00 22.62 -20.39
C ILE A 526 -24.19 23.96 -19.65
N ALA A 527 -25.29 24.12 -18.93
CA ALA A 527 -25.60 25.28 -18.11
C ALA A 527 -24.76 25.32 -16.82
N ILE A 528 -24.46 26.52 -16.33
CA ILE A 528 -23.82 26.71 -15.02
C ILE A 528 -24.82 26.27 -13.96
N ALA A 529 -24.43 25.35 -13.08
CA ALA A 529 -25.26 24.92 -11.96
C ALA A 529 -24.84 25.68 -10.69
N TYR A 530 -25.81 26.24 -9.99
CA TYR A 530 -25.61 26.98 -8.75
C TYR A 530 -25.87 26.14 -7.51
N GLY A 531 -26.75 25.14 -7.61
CA GLY A 531 -27.11 24.36 -6.46
C GLY A 531 -28.17 23.32 -6.72
N ILE A 532 -28.63 22.73 -5.63
CA ILE A 532 -29.70 21.75 -5.58
C ILE A 532 -30.75 22.26 -4.60
N THR A 533 -32.02 22.07 -4.94
CA THR A 533 -33.16 22.31 -4.06
C THR A 533 -34.08 21.09 -4.04
N GLN A 534 -35.04 21.07 -3.13
CA GLN A 534 -36.09 20.06 -3.12
C GLN A 534 -37.45 20.72 -2.97
N ASN A 535 -38.37 20.39 -3.88
CA ASN A 535 -39.74 20.85 -3.77
C ASN A 535 -40.37 20.25 -2.50
N PRO A 536 -40.87 21.07 -1.56
CA PRO A 536 -41.37 20.58 -0.28
C PRO A 536 -42.66 19.76 -0.40
N GLU A 537 -43.45 19.96 -1.46
CA GLU A 537 -44.71 19.26 -1.72
C GLU A 537 -44.47 17.93 -2.43
N THR A 538 -43.73 17.94 -3.55
CA THR A 538 -43.52 16.73 -4.35
C THR A 538 -42.36 15.87 -3.87
N LYS A 539 -41.47 16.44 -3.04
CA LYS A 539 -40.19 15.86 -2.60
C LYS A 539 -39.19 15.60 -3.73
N ASP A 540 -39.47 16.11 -4.93
CA ASP A 540 -38.55 16.03 -6.06
C ASP A 540 -37.34 16.93 -5.83
N TYR A 541 -36.15 16.40 -6.05
CA TYR A 541 -34.95 17.22 -6.14
C TYR A 541 -34.90 17.93 -7.48
N MET A 542 -34.40 19.17 -7.45
CA MET A 542 -34.26 19.99 -8.64
C MET A 542 -32.87 20.63 -8.64
N MET A 543 -32.22 20.63 -9.81
CA MET A 543 -30.97 21.34 -10.01
C MET A 543 -31.26 22.78 -10.43
N VAL A 544 -30.55 23.72 -9.81
CA VAL A 544 -30.71 25.16 -10.02
C VAL A 544 -29.64 25.60 -11.02
N LEU A 545 -30.09 26.03 -12.21
CA LEU A 545 -29.25 26.31 -13.37
C LEU A 545 -29.34 27.78 -13.80
N ASN A 546 -28.24 28.32 -14.27
CA ASN A 546 -28.21 29.58 -15.01
C ASN A 546 -28.63 29.33 -16.48
N GLU A 547 -29.25 30.31 -17.11
CA GLU A 547 -29.51 30.31 -18.56
C GLU A 547 -28.23 30.42 -19.42
N LYS A 548 -27.07 30.70 -18.81
CA LYS A 548 -25.77 30.83 -19.47
C LYS A 548 -25.00 29.52 -19.52
N CYS A 549 -24.28 29.33 -20.63
CA CYS A 549 -23.45 28.15 -20.89
C CYS A 549 -22.14 28.20 -20.11
N LYS A 550 -21.72 27.08 -19.50
CA LYS A 550 -20.41 26.91 -18.83
C LYS A 550 -19.25 27.34 -19.73
N LYS A 551 -19.26 26.88 -21.00
CA LYS A 551 -18.22 27.15 -22.00
C LYS A 551 -18.23 28.59 -22.54
N CYS A 552 -19.37 29.10 -22.98
CA CYS A 552 -19.46 30.40 -23.65
C CYS A 552 -19.67 31.58 -22.70
N ASN A 553 -20.06 31.31 -21.45
CA ASN A 553 -20.47 32.31 -20.47
C ASN A 553 -21.62 33.22 -20.94
N ASP A 554 -22.42 32.75 -21.89
CA ASP A 554 -23.54 33.45 -22.51
C ASP A 554 -24.64 32.44 -22.91
N LYS A 555 -25.82 32.92 -23.26
CA LYS A 555 -26.86 32.11 -23.91
C LYS A 555 -26.31 31.65 -25.27
N CYS A 556 -26.30 30.34 -25.49
CA CYS A 556 -25.74 29.76 -26.71
C CYS A 556 -26.70 28.73 -27.32
N TYR A 557 -26.48 28.37 -28.58
CA TYR A 557 -27.36 27.46 -29.29
C TYR A 557 -27.43 26.09 -28.62
N SER A 558 -26.32 25.57 -28.06
CA SER A 558 -26.35 24.33 -27.26
C SER A 558 -27.38 24.35 -26.13
N ILE A 559 -27.52 25.47 -25.39
CA ILE A 559 -28.55 25.58 -24.33
C ILE A 559 -29.95 25.56 -24.94
N HIS A 560 -30.15 26.31 -26.03
CA HIS A 560 -31.43 26.31 -26.74
C HIS A 560 -31.80 24.90 -27.22
N PHE A 561 -30.85 24.14 -27.76
CA PHE A 561 -31.08 22.76 -28.18
C PHE A 561 -31.43 21.86 -27.00
N THR A 562 -30.73 21.96 -25.85
CA THR A 562 -31.04 21.16 -24.66
C THR A 562 -32.47 21.36 -24.15
N HIS A 563 -33.07 22.53 -24.38
CA HIS A 563 -34.46 22.79 -24.02
C HIS A 563 -35.47 22.10 -24.95
N ASN A 564 -35.04 21.74 -26.16
CA ASN A 564 -35.93 21.34 -27.27
C ASN A 564 -35.63 19.94 -27.83
N PHE A 565 -34.78 19.11 -27.20
CA PHE A 565 -34.42 17.78 -27.73
C PHE A 565 -35.61 16.91 -28.12
N ASN A 566 -36.71 16.98 -27.36
CA ASN A 566 -37.93 16.23 -27.63
C ASN A 566 -38.65 16.65 -28.93
N ASN A 567 -38.24 17.75 -29.57
CA ASN A 567 -38.78 18.20 -30.85
C ASN A 567 -38.06 17.57 -32.05
N TRP A 568 -36.90 16.93 -31.84
CA TRP A 568 -36.06 16.36 -32.90
C TRP A 568 -35.82 14.86 -32.71
N THR A 569 -36.90 14.10 -32.47
CA THR A 569 -36.82 12.65 -32.29
C THR A 569 -37.15 11.92 -33.58
N SER A 570 -36.36 10.90 -33.89
CA SER A 570 -36.53 9.95 -34.98
C SER A 570 -37.32 8.71 -34.57
N GLY A 571 -37.48 8.49 -33.25
CA GLY A 571 -38.00 7.26 -32.69
C GLY A 571 -36.96 6.13 -32.59
N ASN A 572 -35.69 6.41 -32.94
CA ASN A 572 -34.56 5.52 -32.74
C ASN A 572 -33.55 6.17 -31.77
N GLU A 573 -33.29 5.50 -30.65
CA GLU A 573 -32.45 6.04 -29.56
C GLU A 573 -31.01 6.37 -30.01
N ASP A 574 -30.41 5.55 -30.88
CA ASP A 574 -29.03 5.77 -31.33
C ASP A 574 -28.92 6.99 -32.27
N VAL A 575 -29.91 7.17 -33.14
CA VAL A 575 -30.00 8.32 -34.06
C VAL A 575 -30.28 9.59 -33.25
N ASP A 576 -31.21 9.52 -32.30
CA ASP A 576 -31.57 10.65 -31.45
C ASP A 576 -30.40 11.11 -30.59
N LYS A 577 -29.63 10.16 -30.04
CA LYS A 577 -28.40 10.45 -29.31
C LYS A 577 -27.35 11.11 -30.19
N PHE A 578 -27.13 10.62 -31.41
CA PHE A 578 -26.18 11.23 -32.34
C PHE A 578 -26.57 12.67 -32.68
N ILE A 579 -27.86 12.92 -32.93
CA ILE A 579 -28.39 14.27 -33.19
C ILE A 579 -28.14 15.17 -31.97
N GLN A 580 -28.49 14.71 -30.77
CA GLN A 580 -28.27 15.43 -29.52
C GLN A 580 -26.79 15.75 -29.30
N ASP A 581 -25.86 14.82 -29.54
CA ASP A 581 -24.43 15.06 -29.42
C ASP A 581 -23.94 16.18 -30.35
N THR A 582 -24.43 16.20 -31.60
CA THR A 582 -24.10 17.30 -32.53
C THR A 582 -24.65 18.65 -32.04
N GLN A 583 -25.87 18.66 -31.52
CA GLN A 583 -26.55 19.85 -30.98
C GLN A 583 -25.85 20.39 -29.73
N LEU A 584 -25.41 19.51 -28.82
CA LEU A 584 -24.64 19.86 -27.62
C LEU A 584 -23.31 20.54 -28.00
N SER A 585 -22.68 20.11 -29.09
CA SER A 585 -21.42 20.68 -29.58
C SER A 585 -21.56 22.06 -30.26
N ALA A 586 -22.77 22.40 -30.71
CA ALA A 586 -23.08 23.58 -31.51
C ALA A 586 -23.30 24.83 -30.64
N HIS A 587 -22.24 25.32 -29.98
CA HIS A 587 -22.37 26.46 -29.06
C HIS A 587 -22.71 27.79 -29.76
N ASN A 588 -21.82 28.27 -30.63
CA ASN A 588 -21.97 29.59 -31.29
C ASN A 588 -22.28 29.47 -32.79
N ASP A 589 -22.41 28.24 -33.29
CA ASP A 589 -22.60 27.96 -34.71
C ASP A 589 -23.67 26.89 -34.88
N VAL A 590 -24.89 27.33 -35.20
CA VAL A 590 -26.06 26.47 -35.41
C VAL A 590 -25.85 25.48 -36.56
N LYS A 591 -24.95 25.78 -37.52
CA LYS A 591 -24.70 24.91 -38.68
C LYS A 591 -24.03 23.58 -38.31
N LYS A 592 -23.51 23.47 -37.10
CA LYS A 592 -22.90 22.26 -36.57
C LYS A 592 -23.91 21.31 -35.93
N ALA A 593 -25.13 21.78 -35.70
CA ALA A 593 -26.21 20.97 -35.16
C ALA A 593 -26.97 20.26 -36.29
N LEU A 594 -27.28 19.00 -36.07
CA LEU A 594 -28.26 18.27 -36.88
C LEU A 594 -29.65 18.44 -36.28
N GLU A 595 -30.67 18.34 -37.13
CA GLU A 595 -32.06 18.19 -36.72
C GLU A 595 -32.68 17.00 -37.45
N TRP A 596 -33.63 16.35 -36.78
CA TRP A 596 -34.42 15.32 -37.43
C TRP A 596 -35.50 15.99 -38.30
N ILE A 597 -35.48 15.67 -39.61
CA ILE A 597 -36.51 16.11 -40.55
C ILE A 597 -37.31 14.88 -40.97
N THR A 598 -38.61 14.90 -40.65
CA THR A 598 -39.53 13.81 -41.00
C THR A 598 -39.75 13.78 -42.52
N TYR A 599 -39.89 12.57 -43.07
CA TYR A 599 -39.92 12.36 -44.53
C TYR A 599 -41.06 13.13 -45.23
N ASP A 600 -42.18 13.33 -44.55
CA ASP A 600 -43.35 14.09 -45.02
C ASP A 600 -43.07 15.57 -45.29
N LYS A 601 -41.95 16.12 -44.79
CA LYS A 601 -41.51 17.49 -45.08
C LYS A 601 -40.81 17.65 -46.43
N PHE A 602 -40.47 16.54 -47.10
CA PHE A 602 -39.79 16.56 -48.40
C PHE A 602 -40.78 16.47 -49.56
N TYR A 603 -40.51 17.23 -50.63
CA TYR A 603 -41.27 17.21 -51.88
C TYR A 603 -40.33 17.30 -53.09
N ASN A 604 -40.85 16.98 -54.29
CA ASN A 604 -40.05 16.89 -55.52
C ASN A 604 -38.82 15.96 -55.38
N ILE A 605 -39.03 14.80 -54.75
CA ILE A 605 -37.97 13.81 -54.48
C ILE A 605 -37.62 13.08 -55.79
N ASN A 606 -36.44 13.36 -56.33
CA ASN A 606 -35.93 12.76 -57.56
C ASN A 606 -34.74 11.87 -57.24
N TYR A 607 -34.73 10.66 -57.79
CA TYR A 607 -33.60 9.74 -57.70
C TYR A 607 -32.40 10.27 -58.52
N ILE A 608 -31.20 10.21 -57.94
CA ILE A 608 -29.95 10.60 -58.62
C ILE A 608 -29.11 9.36 -58.94
N ALA A 609 -28.80 8.56 -57.91
CA ALA A 609 -27.94 7.38 -57.97
C ALA A 609 -28.23 6.46 -56.77
N ALA A 610 -27.55 5.31 -56.70
CA ALA A 610 -27.81 4.32 -55.65
C ALA A 610 -27.65 4.94 -54.24
N ASN A 611 -28.75 4.95 -53.48
CA ASN A 611 -28.88 5.57 -52.16
C ASN A 611 -28.78 7.11 -52.12
N GLU A 612 -28.92 7.80 -53.26
CA GLU A 612 -28.87 9.26 -53.34
C GLU A 612 -30.14 9.83 -54.00
N TYR A 613 -30.82 10.72 -53.28
CA TYR A 613 -32.03 11.38 -53.73
C TYR A 613 -31.88 12.90 -53.58
N LYS A 614 -32.39 13.66 -54.56
CA LYS A 614 -32.52 15.11 -54.48
C LYS A 614 -33.95 15.45 -54.09
N ALA A 615 -34.15 16.20 -53.03
CA ALA A 615 -35.46 16.67 -52.60
C ALA A 615 -35.41 18.15 -52.24
N ASN A 616 -36.55 18.81 -52.31
CA ASN A 616 -36.78 20.10 -51.66
C ASN A 616 -37.48 19.82 -50.33
N TRP A 617 -37.29 20.66 -49.31
CA TRP A 617 -38.04 20.56 -48.04
C TRP A 617 -38.76 21.86 -47.73
N ILE A 618 -39.87 21.75 -46.99
CA ILE A 618 -40.66 22.90 -46.56
C ILE A 618 -40.07 23.47 -45.26
N GLU A 619 -39.62 24.73 -45.31
CA GLU A 619 -39.35 25.53 -44.10
C GLU A 619 -40.69 26.10 -43.60
N LEU A 620 -41.16 25.67 -42.42
CA LEU A 620 -42.25 26.36 -41.75
C LEU A 620 -41.68 27.64 -41.12
N ASP A 621 -42.34 28.78 -41.36
CA ASP A 621 -41.92 30.12 -40.96
C ASP A 621 -41.28 30.18 -39.56
N LYS A 622 -40.16 30.92 -39.49
CA LYS A 622 -39.50 31.33 -38.24
C LYS A 622 -40.52 31.97 -37.29
N LYS A 623 -40.76 31.32 -36.15
CA LYS A 623 -41.23 31.98 -34.92
C LYS A 623 -40.17 31.84 -33.85
#